data_AF-A0A0U2YYB2-F1
#
_entry.id   AF-A0A0U2YYB2-F1
#
_cell.length_a   1.000
_cell.length_b   1.000
_cell.length_c   1.000
_cell.angle_alpha   90.00
_cell.angle_beta   90.00
_cell.angle_gamma   90.00
#
_symmetry.space_group_name_H-M   'P 1'
#
loop_
_entity.id
_entity.type
_entity.pdbx_description
1 polymer ?
#
loop_
_entity_poly.entity_id
_entity_poly.type
_entity_poly.pdbx_seq_one_letter_code
_entity_poly.pdbx_strand_id
1 'polypeptide(L)' 'DLLPWHRVVGAGGKIKLRHEAAEEQRLRLKMEGVGFRGKRVDMQVHEHQLRIWEHNV' A
#
# COMPACT_ATOMS: atom_id res chain seq x y z
N ASP A 1 3.85 12.23 12.27
CA ASP A 1 4.21 10.90 11.74
C ASP A 1 3.57 9.67 12.38
N LEU A 2 2.59 9.80 13.28
CA LEU A 2 2.01 8.62 13.95
C LEU A 2 1.06 7.78 13.07
N LEU A 3 0.62 8.30 11.92
CA LEU A 3 -0.28 7.58 11.01
C LEU A 3 0.51 6.95 9.86
N PRO A 4 0.51 5.61 9.68
CA PRO A 4 1.26 4.91 8.63
C PRO A 4 0.56 5.04 7.27
N TRP A 5 0.41 6.27 6.80
CA TRP A 5 -0.31 6.61 5.57
C TRP A 5 0.29 5.91 4.34
N HIS A 6 1.60 5.64 4.32
CA HIS A 6 2.31 5.04 3.19
C HIS A 6 1.83 3.63 2.84
N ARG A 7 1.13 2.96 3.77
CA ARG A 7 0.54 1.62 3.56
C ARG A 7 -0.72 1.64 2.70
N VAL A 8 -1.33 2.80 2.49
CA VAL A 8 -2.52 2.93 1.64
C VAL A 8 -2.09 3.25 0.21
N VAL A 9 -2.44 2.38 -0.72
CA VAL A 9 -2.14 2.52 -2.16
C VAL A 9 -3.42 2.50 -2.99
N GLY A 10 -3.35 3.00 -4.22
CA GLY A 10 -4.45 2.88 -5.17
C GLY A 10 -4.65 1.43 -5.63
N ALA A 11 -5.86 1.13 -6.10
CA ALA A 11 -6.24 -0.18 -6.63
C ALA A 11 -5.18 -0.78 -7.59
N GLY A 12 -4.86 -2.06 -7.39
CA GLY A 12 -3.81 -2.77 -8.11
C GLY A 12 -2.38 -2.34 -7.73
N GLY A 13 -2.18 -1.75 -6.54
CA GLY A 13 -0.86 -1.44 -6.00
C GLY A 13 -0.23 -0.17 -6.53
N LYS A 14 -1.03 0.79 -7.02
CA LYS A 14 -0.52 2.04 -7.60
C LYS A 14 -0.20 3.06 -6.52
N ILE A 15 1.03 3.52 -6.47
CA ILE A 15 1.37 4.77 -5.76
C ILE A 15 0.80 5.93 -6.60
N LYS A 16 -0.12 6.70 -6.01
CA LYS A 16 -0.82 7.81 -6.70
C LYS A 16 -0.26 9.19 -6.35
N LEU A 17 0.64 9.27 -5.37
CA LEU A 17 1.36 10.49 -5.05
C LEU A 17 2.31 10.88 -6.21
N ARG A 18 2.79 12.11 -6.17
CA ARG A 18 3.68 12.69 -7.19
C ARG A 18 4.98 13.17 -6.54
N HIS A 19 6.02 13.28 -7.35
CA HIS A 19 7.32 13.83 -6.96
C HIS A 19 7.88 13.13 -5.71
N GLU A 20 8.49 13.88 -4.80
CA GLU A 20 9.15 13.37 -3.59
C GLU A 20 8.23 12.53 -2.71
N ALA A 21 6.93 12.87 -2.64
CA ALA A 21 5.98 12.12 -1.83
C ALA A 21 5.75 10.69 -2.36
N ALA A 22 5.86 10.49 -3.68
CA ALA A 22 5.79 9.15 -4.28
C ALA A 22 7.04 8.31 -3.96
N GLU A 23 8.21 8.95 -4.01
CA GLU A 23 9.49 8.31 -3.67
C GLU A 23 9.53 7.95 -2.19
N GLU A 24 9.10 8.85 -1.31
CA GLU A 24 9.01 8.61 0.13
C GLU A 24 8.04 7.46 0.45
N GLN A 25 6.88 7.42 -0.21
CA GLN A 25 5.95 6.30 -0.04
C GLN A 25 6.60 4.97 -0.45
N ARG A 26 7.26 4.95 -1.61
CA ARG A 26 7.97 3.76 -2.10
C ARG A 26 9.11 3.34 -1.16
N LEU A 27 9.89 4.30 -0.66
CA LEU A 27 11.00 4.04 0.24
C LEU A 27 10.51 3.42 1.54
N ARG A 28 9.49 4.01 2.18
CA ARG A 28 8.88 3.48 3.41
C ARG A 28 8.33 2.06 3.22
N LEU A 29 7.62 1.82 2.11
CA LEU A 29 7.15 0.47 1.78
C LEU A 29 8.30 -0.53 1.61
N LYS A 30 9.37 -0.16 0.90
CA LYS A 30 10.56 -1.01 0.75
C LYS A 30 11.25 -1.30 2.08
N MET A 31 11.34 -0.32 2.98
CA MET A 31 11.92 -0.50 4.32
C MET A 31 11.10 -1.48 5.18
N GLU A 32 9.79 -1.57 4.95
CA GLU A 32 8.92 -2.59 5.56
C GLU A 32 8.97 -3.95 4.83
N GLY A 33 9.83 -4.11 3.81
CA GLY A 33 9.97 -5.35 3.06
C GLY A 33 8.89 -5.58 2.00
N VAL A 34 8.10 -4.56 1.65
CA VAL A 34 7.04 -4.68 0.64
C VAL A 34 7.65 -4.83 -0.76
N GLY A 35 7.30 -5.93 -1.44
CA GLY A 35 7.71 -6.23 -2.80
C GLY A 35 6.94 -5.45 -3.86
N PHE A 36 7.56 -5.30 -5.05
CA PHE A 36 6.98 -4.60 -6.18
C PHE A 36 7.11 -5.41 -7.48
N ARG A 37 6.05 -5.40 -8.29
CA ARG A 37 6.07 -5.84 -9.69
C ARG A 37 6.20 -4.60 -10.58
N GLY A 38 7.44 -4.22 -10.85
CA GLY A 38 7.79 -2.97 -11.55
C GLY A 38 7.38 -1.73 -10.74
N LYS A 39 6.46 -0.92 -11.29
CA LYS A 39 5.99 0.31 -10.65
C LYS A 39 4.89 0.10 -9.59
N ARG A 40 4.34 -1.11 -9.47
CA ARG A 40 3.20 -1.42 -8.59
C ARG A 40 3.62 -2.33 -7.43
N VAL A 41 2.98 -2.17 -6.28
CA VAL A 41 3.10 -3.11 -5.15
C VAL A 41 2.64 -4.49 -5.61
N ASP A 42 3.34 -5.53 -5.14
CA ASP A 42 2.87 -6.91 -5.31
C ASP A 42 1.65 -7.16 -4.41
N MET A 43 0.47 -6.82 -4.94
CA MET A 43 -0.78 -6.93 -4.19
C MET A 43 -1.15 -8.37 -3.86
N GLN A 44 -0.68 -9.36 -4.63
CA GLN A 44 -0.96 -10.76 -4.34
C GLN A 44 -0.40 -11.19 -2.98
N VAL A 45 0.70 -10.57 -2.56
CA VAL A 45 1.38 -10.86 -1.29
C VAL A 45 0.97 -9.87 -0.20
N HIS A 46 0.71 -8.61 -0.55
CA HIS A 46 0.61 -7.51 0.42
C HIS A 46 -0.78 -6.89 0.54
N GLU A 47 -1.79 -7.33 -0.22
CA GLU A 47 -3.14 -6.80 -0.04
C GLU A 47 -3.76 -7.23 1.29
N HIS A 48 -4.58 -6.35 1.85
CA HIS A 48 -5.38 -6.68 3.02
C HIS A 48 -6.85 -6.77 2.61
N GLN A 49 -7.46 -7.93 2.81
CA GLN A 49 -8.90 -8.12 2.62
C GLN A 49 -9.64 -7.49 3.80
N LEU A 50 -10.21 -6.31 3.56
CA LEU A 50 -11.12 -5.67 4.50
C LEU A 50 -12.40 -6.50 4.57
N ARG A 51 -12.54 -7.27 5.64
CA ARG A 51 -13.83 -7.85 6.02
C ARG A 51 -14.64 -6.75 6.68
N ILE A 52 -15.57 -6.19 5.91
CA ILE A 52 -16.57 -5.27 6.45
C ILE A 52 -17.52 -6.12 7.29
N TRP A 53 -17.86 -5.63 8.49
CA TRP A 53 -18.68 -6.24 9.55
C TRP A 53 -19.46 -7.48 9.12
N GLU A 54 -19.15 -8.63 9.74
CA GLU A 54 -19.99 -9.83 9.66
C GLU A 54 -21.37 -9.49 10.23
N HIS A 55 -22.28 -9.08 9.34
CA HIS A 55 -23.70 -9.00 9.64
C HIS A 55 -24.21 -10.43 9.76
N ASN A 56 -24.12 -10.97 10.98
CA ASN A 56 -24.96 -12.09 11.37
C ASN A 56 -26.42 -11.58 11.35
N VAL A 57 -27.12 -11.88 10.26
CA VAL A 57 -28.58 -11.95 10.22
C VAL A 57 -28.95 -13.40 9.97
#